data_AF-A0A9D9S9C1-F1
#
_entry.id   AF-A0A9D9S9C1-F1
#
_cell.length_a   1.000
_cell.length_b   1.000
_cell.length_c   1.000
_cell.angle_alpha   90.00
_cell.angle_beta   90.00
_cell.angle_gamma   90.00
#
_symmetry.space_group_name_H-M   'P 1'
#
loop_
_entity.id
_entity.type
_entity.pdbx_description
1 polymer ?
#
loop_
_entity_poly.entity_id
_entity_poly.type
_entity_poly.pdbx_seq_one_letter_code
_entity_poly.pdbx_strand_id
1 'polypeptide(L)'
;MGSQKEIPGKQILDQIADESGTAIAVVDRSEIEIAVSNNNSICRNLNSEGEFSRECAAFCGKALEEVAEIGGPVSFTCHAGLECRVTPMMFDGKTVAVIAGRAFARAENYRKATERAISGDWHTYAPSQFFDNILLVGSISEIEQVSARIEAAGVETVPEPEPPAMIEQVADTAEADAVAQDDDVLELDEPMHAPEPEPIRELIPEPTPEPKPKGESTAPPPIPRVAIDPRKWRSFFSTLLTRDYASACEALLEFLSRQYALESLAWLE
;
A
#
# COMPACT_ATOMS: atom_id res chain seq x y z
N MET A 1 14.03 12.28 9.95
CA MET A 1 14.11 11.45 8.72
C MET A 1 13.20 10.26 8.94
N GLY A 2 12.14 10.11 8.14
CA GLY A 2 11.19 9.02 8.31
C GLY A 2 11.84 7.66 8.04
N SER A 3 11.55 6.66 8.87
CA SER A 3 11.99 5.28 8.65
C SER A 3 11.53 4.84 7.25
N GLN A 4 12.46 4.50 6.37
CA GLN A 4 12.13 3.92 5.07
C GLN A 4 11.83 2.43 5.28
N LYS A 5 10.75 1.94 4.67
CA LYS A 5 10.32 0.56 4.78
C LYS A 5 10.56 -0.19 3.50
N GLU A 6 11.12 -1.37 3.62
CA GLU A 6 11.25 -2.32 2.52
C GLU A 6 9.92 -2.98 2.21
N ILE A 7 9.63 -3.18 0.93
CA ILE A 7 8.39 -3.83 0.52
C ILE A 7 8.31 -5.26 1.10
N PRO A 8 7.12 -5.69 1.55
CA PRO A 8 6.96 -7.06 1.99
C PRO A 8 7.14 -8.04 0.83
N GLY A 9 7.53 -9.28 1.13
CA GLY A 9 7.75 -10.31 0.11
C GLY A 9 6.50 -10.61 -0.73
N LYS A 10 6.68 -11.09 -1.95
CA LYS A 10 5.60 -11.30 -2.94
C LYS A 10 4.39 -12.08 -2.39
N GLN A 11 4.61 -13.11 -1.57
CA GLN A 11 3.53 -13.91 -0.99
C GLN A 11 2.58 -13.07 -0.11
N ILE A 12 3.13 -12.10 0.63
CA ILE A 12 2.35 -11.19 1.47
C ILE A 12 1.57 -10.21 0.59
N LEU A 13 2.19 -9.68 -0.47
CA LEU A 13 1.51 -8.81 -1.44
C LEU A 13 0.34 -9.55 -2.12
N ASP A 14 0.56 -10.79 -2.57
CA ASP A 14 -0.47 -11.64 -3.14
C ASP A 14 -1.61 -11.86 -2.13
N GLN A 15 -1.29 -12.20 -0.88
CA GLN A 15 -2.28 -12.38 0.17
C GLN A 15 -3.11 -11.11 0.43
N ILE A 16 -2.46 -9.95 0.57
CA ILE A 16 -3.14 -8.68 0.81
C ILE A 16 -4.08 -8.35 -0.35
N ALA A 17 -3.57 -8.46 -1.59
CA ALA A 17 -4.34 -8.20 -2.80
C ALA A 17 -5.58 -9.10 -2.92
N ASP A 18 -5.41 -10.40 -2.63
CA ASP A 18 -6.50 -11.39 -2.68
C ASP A 18 -7.55 -11.16 -1.59
N GLU A 19 -7.15 -10.75 -0.38
CA GLU A 19 -8.08 -10.45 0.71
C GLU A 19 -8.88 -9.19 0.43
N SER A 20 -8.20 -8.11 0.05
CA SER A 20 -8.84 -6.83 -0.23
C SER A 20 -9.63 -6.82 -1.53
N GLY A 21 -9.31 -7.70 -2.48
CA GLY A 21 -9.90 -7.66 -3.82
C GLY A 21 -9.41 -6.45 -4.64
N THR A 22 -8.21 -5.95 -4.34
CA THR A 22 -7.54 -4.89 -5.10
C THR A 22 -6.31 -5.44 -5.81
N ALA A 23 -5.80 -4.76 -6.83
CA ALA A 23 -4.50 -5.09 -7.38
C ALA A 23 -3.40 -4.31 -6.63
N ILE A 24 -2.22 -4.91 -6.59
CA ILE A 24 -1.00 -4.24 -6.12
C ILE A 24 0.05 -4.39 -7.20
N ALA A 25 0.70 -3.31 -7.58
CA ALA A 25 1.85 -3.32 -8.48
C ALA A 25 3.02 -2.60 -7.83
N VAL A 26 4.20 -3.15 -7.98
CA VAL A 26 5.47 -2.55 -7.57
C VAL A 26 6.18 -2.09 -8.83
N VAL A 27 6.55 -0.81 -8.87
CA VAL A 27 7.11 -0.16 -10.04
C VAL A 27 8.42 0.51 -9.65
N ASP A 28 9.44 0.33 -10.48
CA ASP A 28 10.72 1.02 -10.29
C ASP A 28 10.68 2.46 -10.83
N ARG A 29 11.81 3.17 -10.71
CA ARG A 29 11.95 4.55 -11.21
C ARG A 29 11.96 4.67 -12.73
N SER A 30 12.14 3.56 -13.45
CA SER A 30 12.11 3.50 -14.91
C SER A 30 10.71 3.19 -15.43
N GLU A 31 9.68 3.27 -14.58
CA GLU A 31 8.28 2.97 -14.91
C GLU A 31 8.05 1.52 -15.34
N ILE A 32 8.90 0.60 -14.84
CA ILE A 32 8.80 -0.83 -15.12
C ILE A 32 8.14 -1.55 -13.94
N GLU A 33 7.08 -2.30 -14.22
CA GLU A 33 6.43 -3.18 -13.23
C GLU A 33 7.32 -4.38 -12.89
N ILE A 34 7.95 -4.35 -11.71
CA ILE A 34 8.83 -5.42 -11.22
C ILE A 34 8.07 -6.55 -10.50
N ALA A 35 6.90 -6.26 -9.96
CA ALA A 35 6.01 -7.24 -9.36
C ALA A 35 4.55 -6.81 -9.43
N VAL A 36 3.64 -7.75 -9.67
CA VAL A 36 2.20 -7.49 -9.66
C VAL A 36 1.44 -8.63 -8.98
N SER A 37 0.45 -8.25 -8.17
CA SER A 37 -0.47 -9.13 -7.44
C SER A 37 -1.91 -8.79 -7.81
N ASN A 38 -2.72 -9.82 -8.08
CA ASN A 38 -4.13 -9.71 -8.49
C ASN A 38 -4.36 -8.72 -9.67
N ASN A 39 -3.54 -8.81 -10.72
CA ASN A 39 -3.59 -7.85 -11.84
C ASN A 39 -4.94 -7.89 -12.57
N ASN A 40 -5.63 -6.75 -12.62
CA ASN A 40 -6.91 -6.64 -13.31
C ASN A 40 -6.74 -6.71 -14.84
N SER A 41 -7.79 -7.11 -15.56
CA SER A 41 -7.74 -7.26 -17.02
C SER A 41 -7.47 -5.95 -17.76
N ILE A 42 -7.97 -4.82 -17.27
CA ILE A 42 -7.76 -3.52 -17.92
C ILE A 42 -6.27 -3.15 -17.93
N CYS A 43 -5.61 -3.20 -16.78
CA CYS A 43 -4.17 -2.93 -16.68
C CYS A 43 -3.35 -3.92 -17.51
N ARG A 44 -3.67 -5.23 -17.50
CA ARG A 44 -2.97 -6.22 -18.33
C ARG A 44 -3.06 -5.94 -19.83
N ASN A 45 -4.15 -5.34 -20.31
CA ASN A 45 -4.32 -5.04 -21.73
C ASN A 45 -3.75 -3.67 -22.11
N LEU A 46 -3.94 -2.66 -21.25
CA LEU A 46 -3.44 -1.29 -21.50
C LEU A 46 -1.94 -1.13 -21.19
N ASN A 47 -1.37 -2.08 -20.45
CA ASN A 47 0.02 -2.11 -20.01
C ASN A 47 0.63 -3.51 -20.19
N SER A 48 0.52 -4.08 -21.40
CA SER A 48 0.78 -5.50 -21.65
C SER A 48 2.22 -5.96 -21.45
N GLU A 49 3.20 -5.05 -21.52
CA GLU A 49 4.62 -5.36 -21.37
C GLU A 49 5.18 -4.97 -20.00
N GLY A 50 4.35 -4.42 -19.11
CA GLY A 50 4.79 -3.91 -17.80
C GLY A 50 5.55 -2.58 -17.87
N GLU A 51 5.91 -2.12 -19.08
CA GLU A 51 6.36 -0.76 -19.36
C GLU A 51 5.15 0.14 -19.60
N PHE A 52 5.07 1.25 -18.87
CA PHE A 52 3.96 2.19 -18.96
C PHE A 52 3.74 2.68 -20.39
N SER A 53 2.60 2.31 -20.97
CA SER A 53 2.09 2.96 -22.17
C SER A 53 1.96 4.46 -21.96
N ARG A 54 1.92 5.25 -23.04
CA ARG A 54 1.89 6.71 -22.98
C ARG A 54 0.80 7.23 -22.02
N GLU A 55 -0.38 6.63 -22.05
CA GLU A 55 -1.51 6.99 -21.20
C GLU A 55 -1.34 6.49 -19.76
N CYS A 56 -0.62 5.38 -19.53
CA CYS A 56 -0.24 4.94 -18.19
C CYS A 56 0.82 5.86 -17.57
N ALA A 57 1.86 6.23 -18.32
CA ALA A 57 2.93 7.11 -17.88
C ALA A 57 2.39 8.49 -17.46
N ALA A 58 1.47 9.05 -18.24
CA ALA A 58 0.86 10.36 -17.95
C ALA A 58 0.06 10.42 -16.62
N PHE A 59 -0.27 9.26 -16.02
CA PHE A 59 -1.05 9.19 -14.78
C PHE A 59 -0.32 8.40 -13.70
N CYS A 60 -0.13 7.09 -13.91
CA CYS A 60 0.60 6.25 -12.99
C CYS A 60 2.06 6.69 -12.88
N GLY A 61 2.74 6.96 -14.00
CA GLY A 61 4.13 7.44 -14.03
C GLY A 61 4.31 8.78 -13.32
N LYS A 62 3.45 9.75 -13.65
CA LYS A 62 3.40 11.04 -12.94
C LYS A 62 3.18 10.90 -11.42
N ALA A 63 2.36 9.94 -10.99
CA ALA A 63 2.18 9.67 -9.57
C ALA A 63 3.43 9.06 -8.92
N LEU A 64 4.28 8.32 -9.65
CA LEU A 64 5.59 7.88 -9.17
C LEU A 64 6.51 9.07 -8.91
N GLU A 65 6.56 10.03 -9.85
CA GLU A 65 7.34 11.26 -9.72
C GLU A 65 6.89 12.07 -8.51
N GLU A 66 5.58 12.33 -8.39
CA GLU A 66 4.99 13.09 -7.28
C GLU A 66 5.27 12.43 -5.92
N VAL A 67 5.18 11.10 -5.84
CA VAL A 67 5.50 10.36 -4.61
C VAL A 67 6.99 10.45 -4.26
N ALA A 68 7.87 10.41 -5.27
CA ALA A 68 9.31 10.55 -5.06
C ALA A 68 9.68 11.96 -4.55
N GLU A 69 8.95 13.00 -4.98
CA GLU A 69 9.15 14.38 -4.54
C GLU A 69 8.55 14.66 -3.15
N ILE A 70 7.31 14.24 -2.91
CA ILE A 70 6.58 14.49 -1.65
C ILE A 70 7.10 13.60 -0.53
N GLY A 71 7.54 12.38 -0.85
CA GLY A 71 7.96 11.36 0.12
C GLY A 71 6.79 10.76 0.91
N GLY A 72 5.56 10.88 0.42
CA GLY A 72 4.34 10.38 1.06
C GLY A 72 3.35 9.83 0.04
N PRO A 73 2.28 9.16 0.49
CA PRO A 73 1.36 8.49 -0.40
C PRO A 73 0.46 9.45 -1.18
N VAL A 74 0.25 9.17 -2.47
CA VAL A 74 -0.59 9.96 -3.37
C VAL A 74 -1.74 9.11 -3.90
N SER A 75 -2.97 9.62 -3.83
CA SER A 75 -4.17 8.99 -4.39
C SER A 75 -4.63 9.73 -5.63
N PHE A 76 -5.00 8.97 -6.67
CA PHE A 76 -5.43 9.52 -7.95
C PHE A 76 -6.35 8.54 -8.68
N THR A 77 -7.12 9.06 -9.63
CA THR A 77 -7.87 8.24 -10.60
C THR A 77 -7.09 8.22 -11.92
N CYS A 78 -6.75 7.03 -12.42
CA CYS A 78 -5.99 6.92 -13.68
C CYS A 78 -6.88 7.17 -14.91
N HIS A 79 -6.28 7.23 -16.10
CA HIS A 79 -7.01 7.43 -17.36
C HIS A 79 -8.06 6.33 -17.62
N ALA A 80 -7.89 5.13 -17.04
CA ALA A 80 -8.83 4.04 -17.16
C ALA A 80 -10.03 4.14 -16.19
N GLY A 81 -10.05 5.17 -15.32
CA GLY A 81 -11.09 5.37 -14.31
C GLY A 81 -10.91 4.53 -13.04
N LEU A 82 -9.76 3.86 -12.90
CA LEU A 82 -9.42 3.09 -11.70
C LEU A 82 -8.88 4.02 -10.63
N GLU A 83 -9.30 3.81 -9.39
CA GLU A 83 -8.73 4.47 -8.22
C GLU A 83 -7.44 3.76 -7.81
N CYS A 84 -6.39 4.57 -7.66
CA CYS A 84 -5.05 4.13 -7.35
C CYS A 84 -4.51 4.93 -6.16
N ARG A 85 -3.65 4.27 -5.37
CA ARG A 85 -2.86 4.93 -4.34
C ARG A 85 -1.42 4.46 -4.44
N VAL A 86 -0.49 5.39 -4.56
CA VAL A 86 0.94 5.11 -4.67
C VAL A 86 1.61 5.45 -3.34
N THR A 87 2.43 4.54 -2.82
CA THR A 87 3.26 4.73 -1.63
C THR A 87 4.74 4.54 -2.02
N PRO A 88 5.67 5.40 -1.57
CA PRO A 88 7.11 5.16 -1.73
C PRO A 88 7.59 4.11 -0.74
N MET A 89 8.31 3.10 -1.23
CA MET A 89 8.94 2.06 -0.40
C MET A 89 10.34 1.71 -0.94
N MET A 90 11.08 0.88 -0.21
CA MET A 90 12.39 0.38 -0.64
C MET A 90 12.29 -1.05 -1.18
N PHE A 91 13.12 -1.39 -2.15
CA PHE A 91 13.31 -2.75 -2.65
C PHE A 91 14.76 -2.89 -3.10
N ASP A 92 15.52 -3.82 -2.51
CA ASP A 92 16.94 -4.03 -2.79
C ASP A 92 17.76 -2.72 -2.72
N GLY A 93 17.50 -1.90 -1.68
CA GLY A 93 18.18 -0.61 -1.48
C GLY A 93 17.80 0.50 -2.45
N LYS A 94 16.82 0.28 -3.34
CA LYS A 94 16.31 1.29 -4.27
C LYS A 94 14.89 1.72 -3.90
N THR A 95 14.58 3.00 -4.09
CA THR A 95 13.19 3.48 -3.94
C THR A 95 12.36 2.94 -5.09
N VAL A 96 11.28 2.24 -4.76
CA VAL A 96 10.23 1.79 -5.65
C VAL A 96 8.91 2.41 -5.21
N ALA A 97 7.93 2.43 -6.10
CA ALA A 97 6.58 2.84 -5.74
C ALA A 97 5.65 1.63 -5.75
N VAL A 98 4.84 1.54 -4.71
CA VAL A 98 3.80 0.51 -4.59
C VAL A 98 2.45 1.14 -4.90
N ILE A 99 1.84 0.72 -6.00
CA ILE A 99 0.53 1.15 -6.46
C ILE A 99 -0.52 0.14 -5.98
N ALA A 100 -1.32 0.53 -4.98
CA ALA A 100 -2.46 -0.22 -4.49
C ALA A 100 -3.78 0.27 -5.09
N GLY A 101 -4.80 -0.58 -5.06
CA GLY A 101 -6.15 -0.28 -5.57
C GLY A 101 -6.33 -0.85 -6.96
N ARG A 102 -5.97 -0.07 -7.99
CA ARG A 102 -6.19 -0.37 -9.42
C ARG A 102 -7.57 -1.03 -9.63
N ALA A 103 -8.59 -0.41 -9.05
CA ALA A 103 -9.96 -0.93 -8.96
C ALA A 103 -10.97 0.21 -9.12
N PHE A 104 -12.19 -0.09 -9.56
CA PHE A 104 -13.24 0.92 -9.59
C PHE A 104 -13.86 1.09 -8.19
N ALA A 105 -13.85 2.32 -7.67
CA ALA A 105 -14.62 2.68 -6.47
C ALA A 105 -15.98 3.31 -6.79
N ARG A 106 -16.22 3.69 -8.06
CA ARG A 106 -17.44 4.37 -8.50
C ARG A 106 -18.03 3.67 -9.72
N ALA A 107 -19.32 3.37 -9.65
CA ALA A 107 -20.07 2.76 -10.75
C ALA A 107 -20.08 3.61 -12.04
N GLU A 108 -19.95 4.94 -11.91
CA GLU A 108 -19.84 5.83 -13.06
C GLU A 108 -18.55 5.57 -13.88
N ASN A 109 -17.42 5.36 -13.21
CA ASN A 109 -16.15 5.10 -13.89
C ASN A 109 -16.16 3.74 -14.61
N TYR A 110 -16.77 2.73 -13.98
CA TYR A 110 -16.97 1.42 -14.61
C TYR A 110 -17.84 1.51 -15.88
N ARG A 111 -18.93 2.29 -15.83
CA ARG A 111 -19.78 2.53 -17.01
C ARG A 111 -19.02 3.23 -18.13
N LYS A 112 -18.25 4.29 -17.82
CA LYS A 112 -17.41 5.00 -18.80
C LYS A 112 -16.38 4.07 -19.44
N ALA A 113 -15.72 3.22 -18.65
CA ALA A 113 -14.79 2.22 -19.16
C ALA A 113 -15.48 1.23 -20.12
N THR A 114 -16.70 0.81 -19.80
CA THR A 114 -17.51 -0.06 -20.64
C THR A 114 -17.90 0.62 -21.96
N GLU A 115 -18.34 1.88 -21.92
CA GLU A 115 -18.68 2.65 -23.12
C GLU A 115 -17.48 2.83 -24.06
N ARG A 116 -16.29 3.09 -23.50
CA ARG A 116 -15.03 3.15 -24.25
C ARG A 116 -14.68 1.84 -24.93
N ALA A 117 -14.93 0.72 -24.25
CA ALA A 117 -14.68 -0.62 -24.80
C ALA A 117 -15.73 -1.06 -25.83
N ILE A 118 -16.96 -0.54 -25.80
CA ILE A 118 -18.00 -0.89 -26.78
C ILE A 118 -17.91 -0.02 -28.03
N SER A 119 -17.70 1.28 -27.85
CA SER A 119 -17.91 2.28 -28.91
C SER A 119 -16.82 3.34 -29.02
N GLY A 120 -15.84 3.30 -28.11
CA GLY A 120 -14.79 4.30 -28.02
C GLY A 120 -13.43 3.78 -28.45
N ASP A 121 -12.41 4.36 -27.84
CA ASP A 121 -11.00 4.13 -28.11
C ASP A 121 -10.50 2.74 -27.72
N TRP A 122 -11.26 1.98 -26.92
CA TRP A 122 -10.92 0.63 -26.50
C TRP A 122 -11.68 -0.47 -27.25
N HIS A 123 -12.45 -0.13 -28.29
CA HIS A 123 -13.24 -1.10 -29.06
C HIS A 123 -12.43 -2.20 -29.77
N THR A 124 -11.12 -1.99 -29.90
CA THR A 124 -10.20 -2.97 -30.50
C THR A 124 -9.89 -4.14 -29.57
N TYR A 125 -10.08 -3.97 -28.26
CA TYR A 125 -9.91 -5.04 -27.28
C TYR A 125 -11.17 -5.89 -27.21
N ALA A 126 -11.02 -7.22 -27.21
CA ALA A 126 -12.15 -8.11 -27.05
C ALA A 126 -12.77 -7.90 -25.64
N PRO A 127 -14.10 -7.71 -25.51
CA PRO A 127 -14.73 -7.49 -24.21
C PRO A 127 -14.46 -8.61 -23.21
N SER A 128 -14.39 -9.86 -23.69
CA SER A 128 -14.05 -11.04 -22.89
C SER A 128 -12.62 -11.04 -22.36
N GLN A 129 -11.69 -10.32 -22.99
CA GLN A 129 -10.33 -10.15 -22.49
C GLN A 129 -10.21 -8.93 -21.59
N PHE A 130 -10.95 -7.87 -21.89
CA PHE A 130 -10.86 -6.59 -21.20
C PHE A 130 -11.62 -6.56 -19.87
N PHE A 131 -12.69 -7.36 -19.72
CA PHE A 131 -13.54 -7.40 -18.52
C PHE A 131 -13.56 -8.74 -17.78
N ASP A 132 -12.59 -9.63 -18.01
CA ASP A 132 -12.51 -10.94 -17.34
C ASP A 132 -12.21 -10.83 -15.83
N ASN A 133 -11.25 -9.97 -15.44
CA ASN A 133 -10.86 -9.76 -14.04
C ASN A 133 -10.98 -8.28 -13.68
N ILE A 134 -12.20 -7.84 -13.35
CA ILE A 134 -12.48 -6.47 -12.92
C ILE A 134 -12.60 -6.40 -11.42
N LEU A 135 -11.86 -5.47 -10.84
CA LEU A 135 -11.85 -5.24 -9.40
C LEU A 135 -12.74 -4.04 -9.06
N LEU A 136 -13.62 -4.26 -8.08
CA LEU A 136 -14.57 -3.27 -7.56
C LEU A 136 -14.34 -3.17 -6.06
N VAL A 137 -14.23 -1.95 -5.55
CA VAL A 137 -14.14 -1.66 -4.11
C VAL A 137 -15.34 -0.85 -3.66
N GLY A 138 -15.72 -1.01 -2.40
CA GLY A 138 -16.86 -0.29 -1.83
C GLY A 138 -16.57 1.19 -1.60
N SER A 139 -15.31 1.54 -1.37
CA SER A 139 -14.89 2.93 -1.17
C SER A 139 -13.39 3.12 -1.38
N ILE A 140 -12.97 4.38 -1.56
CA ILE A 140 -11.54 4.76 -1.63
C ILE A 140 -10.82 4.43 -0.32
N SER A 141 -11.52 4.49 0.82
CA SER A 141 -10.93 4.18 2.13
C SER A 141 -10.45 2.72 2.25
N GLU A 142 -11.02 1.80 1.47
CA GLU A 142 -10.53 0.41 1.41
C GLU A 142 -9.15 0.34 0.74
N ILE A 143 -8.91 1.17 -0.29
CA ILE A 143 -7.60 1.26 -0.96
C ILE A 143 -6.56 1.89 -0.03
N GLU A 144 -6.95 2.91 0.74
CA GLU A 144 -6.08 3.52 1.75
C GLU A 144 -5.68 2.49 2.83
N GLN A 145 -6.62 1.68 3.29
CA GLN A 145 -6.35 0.60 4.24
C GLN A 145 -5.41 -0.45 3.66
N VAL A 146 -5.54 -0.80 2.38
CA VAL A 146 -4.60 -1.71 1.70
C VAL A 146 -3.20 -1.14 1.69
N SER A 147 -3.04 0.13 1.28
CA SER A 147 -1.75 0.83 1.28
C SER A 147 -1.13 0.86 2.68
N ALA A 148 -1.91 1.18 3.72
CA ALA A 148 -1.45 1.14 5.11
C ALA A 148 -1.07 -0.27 5.58
N ARG A 149 -1.78 -1.32 5.15
CA ARG A 149 -1.44 -2.72 5.47
C ARG A 149 -0.14 -3.16 4.82
N ILE A 150 0.13 -2.74 3.59
CA ILE A 150 1.40 -3.00 2.90
C ILE A 150 2.54 -2.32 3.66
N GLU A 151 2.38 -1.04 4.01
CA GLU A 151 3.38 -0.30 4.80
C GLU A 151 3.60 -0.92 6.19
N ALA A 152 2.55 -1.40 6.85
CA ALA A 152 2.66 -2.06 8.15
C ALA A 152 3.37 -3.43 8.06
N ALA A 153 3.22 -4.14 6.94
CA ALA A 153 3.88 -5.41 6.68
C ALA A 153 5.33 -5.25 6.18
N GLY A 154 5.71 -4.05 5.74
CA GLY A 154 7.06 -3.74 5.30
C GLY A 154 8.07 -3.79 6.46
N VAL A 155 9.29 -4.22 6.16
CA VAL A 155 10.38 -4.31 7.15
C VAL A 155 11.00 -2.92 7.30
N GLU A 156 11.19 -2.44 8.53
CA GLU A 156 11.92 -1.20 8.75
C GLU A 156 13.39 -1.37 8.35
N THR A 157 13.84 -0.56 7.40
CA THR A 157 15.26 -0.47 7.06
C THR A 157 15.86 0.71 7.81
N VAL A 158 16.87 0.43 8.64
CA VAL A 158 17.73 1.49 9.17
C VAL A 158 18.68 1.85 8.03
N PRO A 159 18.67 3.10 7.54
CA PRO A 159 19.64 3.51 6.52
C PRO A 159 21.05 3.31 7.10
N GLU A 160 21.84 2.46 6.44
CA GLU A 160 23.25 2.31 6.74
C GLU A 160 23.91 3.69 6.57
N PRO A 161 24.65 4.20 7.58
CA PRO A 161 25.22 5.53 7.48
C PRO A 161 26.16 5.56 6.27
N GLU A 162 25.87 6.46 5.32
CA GLU A 162 26.76 6.71 4.19
C GLU A 162 28.16 7.01 4.76
N PRO A 163 29.21 6.26 4.33
CA PRO A 163 30.55 6.56 4.77
C PRO A 163 30.86 8.01 4.42
N PRO A 164 31.42 8.80 5.35
CA PRO A 164 31.63 10.22 5.13
C PRO A 164 32.43 10.41 3.84
N ALA A 165 31.85 11.17 2.91
CA ALA A 165 32.52 11.60 1.69
C ALA A 165 33.87 12.20 2.08
N MET A 166 34.95 11.53 1.68
CA MET A 166 36.30 12.08 1.85
C MET A 166 36.36 13.34 1.00
N ILE A 167 36.48 14.49 1.67
CA ILE A 167 36.77 15.77 1.03
C ILE A 167 38.17 15.61 0.42
N GLU A 168 38.21 15.46 -0.90
CA GLU A 168 39.45 15.50 -1.66
C GLU A 168 40.00 16.94 -1.60
N GLN A 169 40.90 17.18 -0.65
CA GLN A 169 41.63 18.44 -0.57
C GLN A 169 42.57 18.54 -1.77
N VAL A 170 42.19 19.39 -2.73
CA VAL A 170 43.08 19.83 -3.80
C VAL A 170 44.18 20.69 -3.16
N ALA A 171 45.38 20.14 -3.15
CA ALA A 171 46.60 20.85 -2.82
C ALA A 171 46.89 21.88 -3.91
N ASP A 172 47.13 23.13 -3.50
CA ASP A 172 47.89 24.08 -4.30
C ASP A 172 48.99 24.69 -3.41
N THR A 173 50.21 24.63 -3.93
CA THR A 173 51.49 24.88 -3.24
C THR A 173 52.06 26.24 -3.63
N ALA A 174 52.54 27.02 -2.64
CA ALA A 174 53.71 27.91 -2.71
C ALA A 174 53.92 28.54 -1.30
N GLU A 175 54.97 28.16 -0.56
CA GLU A 175 56.24 28.90 -0.35
C GLU A 175 56.05 30.30 0.29
N ALA A 176 56.77 30.76 1.31
CA ALA A 176 57.85 30.32 2.18
C ALA A 176 57.92 31.36 3.34
N ASP A 177 58.40 31.00 4.53
CA ASP A 177 59.63 31.56 5.14
C ASP A 177 59.79 31.17 6.63
N ALA A 178 61.05 31.22 7.06
CA ALA A 178 61.66 30.61 8.23
C ALA A 178 61.30 31.19 9.63
N VAL A 179 61.57 30.43 10.71
CA VAL A 179 62.68 30.65 11.69
C VAL A 179 62.44 29.86 12.99
N ALA A 180 63.36 28.93 13.27
CA ALA A 180 64.06 28.52 14.49
C ALA A 180 63.48 28.58 15.93
N GLN A 181 64.02 27.62 16.72
CA GLN A 181 64.19 27.54 18.21
C GLN A 181 62.97 27.08 19.02
N ASP A 182 63.09 26.37 20.14
CA ASP A 182 64.06 25.48 20.81
C ASP A 182 63.26 24.93 22.03
N ASP A 183 63.70 23.82 22.63
CA ASP A 183 63.43 23.36 24.02
C ASP A 183 61.97 23.33 24.57
N ASP A 184 61.48 22.16 25.01
CA ASP A 184 61.63 21.71 26.41
C ASP A 184 60.77 20.45 26.70
N VAL A 185 61.22 19.68 27.67
CA VAL A 185 60.69 18.38 28.12
C VAL A 185 59.92 18.56 29.43
N LEU A 186 58.99 17.63 29.74
CA LEU A 186 58.28 17.42 31.03
C LEU A 186 57.08 18.38 31.21
N GLU A 187 55.94 18.03 31.80
CA GLU A 187 55.63 16.97 32.76
C GLU A 187 54.11 16.69 32.81
N LEU A 188 53.78 15.60 33.50
CA LEU A 188 52.49 15.01 33.83
C LEU A 188 51.49 15.90 34.60
N ASP A 189 50.29 15.33 34.77
CA ASP A 189 49.14 15.66 35.66
C ASP A 189 47.95 16.34 34.96
N GLU A 190 46.69 15.91 35.05
CA GLU A 190 45.96 15.03 35.99
C GLU A 190 44.64 14.53 35.29
N PRO A 191 44.01 13.44 35.74
CA PRO A 191 42.81 12.88 35.12
C PRO A 191 41.52 13.51 35.68
N MET A 192 40.76 14.22 34.85
CA MET A 192 39.42 14.68 35.24
C MET A 192 38.37 13.58 35.09
N HIS A 193 38.05 13.02 36.26
CA HIS A 193 36.87 12.31 36.70
C HIS A 193 35.61 12.48 35.81
N ALA A 194 35.11 11.35 35.30
CA ALA A 194 33.76 11.21 34.78
C ALA A 194 32.76 11.10 35.95
N PRO A 195 31.66 11.85 35.98
CA PRO A 195 30.57 11.56 36.91
C PRO A 195 29.73 10.39 36.40
N GLU A 196 29.59 9.38 37.25
CA GLU A 196 28.67 8.25 37.13
C GLU A 196 27.21 8.74 37.10
N PRO A 197 26.31 8.07 36.34
CA PRO A 197 24.88 8.37 36.38
C PRO A 197 24.23 7.72 37.61
N GLU A 198 23.74 8.53 38.55
CA GLU A 198 22.83 8.04 39.60
C GLU A 198 21.42 7.76 39.04
N PRO A 199 20.72 6.72 39.56
CA PRO A 199 19.42 6.28 39.06
C PRO A 199 18.29 7.01 39.79
N ILE A 200 17.44 7.76 39.08
CA ILE A 200 16.26 8.39 39.68
C ILE A 200 14.99 7.96 38.94
N ARG A 201 14.36 6.96 39.57
CA ARG A 201 12.92 6.77 39.82
C ARG A 201 11.92 7.05 38.69
N GLU A 202 11.32 5.94 38.26
CA GLU A 202 9.95 5.84 37.77
C GLU A 202 9.00 6.80 38.50
N LEU A 203 8.44 7.74 37.75
CA LEU A 203 7.20 8.42 38.10
C LEU A 203 6.18 7.98 37.05
N ILE A 204 5.44 6.93 37.38
CA ILE A 204 4.19 6.57 36.72
C ILE A 204 3.18 7.67 37.10
N PRO A 205 2.67 8.49 36.17
CA PRO A 205 1.52 9.31 36.47
C PRO A 205 0.29 8.41 36.61
N GLU A 206 -0.37 8.49 37.76
CA GLU A 206 -1.63 7.84 38.05
C GLU A 206 -2.71 8.21 37.00
N PRO A 207 -3.61 7.28 36.66
CA PRO A 207 -4.68 7.55 35.70
C PRO A 207 -5.70 8.51 36.30
N THR A 208 -5.79 9.72 35.74
CA THR A 208 -6.90 10.65 35.99
C THR A 208 -8.24 9.99 35.62
N PRO A 209 -9.27 10.06 36.48
CA PRO A 209 -10.56 9.43 36.23
C PRO A 209 -11.34 10.19 35.13
N GLU A 210 -11.75 9.46 34.10
CA GLU A 210 -12.61 9.95 33.03
C GLU A 210 -13.97 10.45 33.56
N PRO A 211 -14.51 11.56 33.03
CA PRO A 211 -15.86 12.02 33.35
C PRO A 211 -16.90 11.12 32.66
N LYS A 212 -17.71 10.43 33.48
CA LYS A 212 -18.87 9.65 33.01
C LYS A 212 -19.88 10.52 32.26
N PRO A 213 -20.27 10.19 31.01
CA PRO A 213 -21.48 10.75 30.43
C PRO A 213 -22.71 10.02 31.02
N LYS A 214 -23.51 10.77 31.77
CA LYS A 214 -24.91 10.43 32.04
C LYS A 214 -25.70 10.55 30.73
N GLY A 215 -26.25 9.45 30.28
CA GLY A 215 -27.18 9.40 29.17
C GLY A 215 -27.51 7.94 28.85
N GLU A 216 -28.58 7.43 29.45
CA GLU A 216 -29.24 6.19 29.02
C GLU A 216 -29.59 6.32 27.53
N SER A 217 -28.75 5.73 26.69
CA SER A 217 -29.09 5.45 25.30
C SER A 217 -29.61 4.02 25.26
N THR A 218 -30.93 3.86 25.13
CA THR A 218 -31.58 2.59 24.79
C THR A 218 -31.29 2.24 23.33
N ALA A 219 -30.02 2.06 22.97
CA ALA A 219 -29.65 1.47 21.70
C ALA A 219 -29.86 -0.05 21.82
N PRO A 220 -30.56 -0.70 20.86
CA PRO A 220 -30.63 -2.15 20.82
C PRO A 220 -29.21 -2.73 20.77
N PRO A 221 -28.97 -3.91 21.36
CA PRO A 221 -27.65 -4.52 21.38
C PRO A 221 -27.11 -4.60 19.94
N PRO A 222 -25.82 -4.30 19.71
CA PRO A 222 -25.24 -4.39 18.39
C PRO A 222 -25.43 -5.82 17.90
N ILE A 223 -26.20 -5.96 16.82
CA ILE A 223 -26.37 -7.24 16.12
C ILE A 223 -24.94 -7.72 15.81
N PRO A 224 -24.55 -8.95 16.23
CA PRO A 224 -23.23 -9.46 15.91
C PRO A 224 -23.08 -9.46 14.40
N ARG A 225 -22.22 -8.59 13.88
CA ARG A 225 -21.86 -8.57 12.46
C ARG A 225 -21.14 -9.89 12.22
N VAL A 226 -21.84 -10.85 11.61
CA VAL A 226 -21.20 -12.07 11.10
C VAL A 226 -20.09 -11.59 10.17
N ALA A 227 -18.83 -11.88 10.53
CA ALA A 227 -17.70 -11.49 9.71
C ALA A 227 -17.87 -12.14 8.34
N ILE A 228 -18.14 -11.32 7.32
CA ILE A 228 -18.27 -11.75 5.95
C ILE A 228 -16.87 -12.09 5.46
N ASP A 229 -16.64 -13.35 5.10
CA ASP A 229 -15.39 -13.80 4.49
C ASP A 229 -15.46 -13.57 2.97
N PRO A 230 -14.80 -12.52 2.42
CA PRO A 230 -14.92 -12.17 1.01
C PRO A 230 -14.38 -13.27 0.09
N ARG A 231 -13.46 -14.13 0.54
CA ARG A 231 -12.91 -15.23 -0.28
C ARG A 231 -13.96 -16.30 -0.57
N LYS A 232 -14.76 -16.66 0.44
CA LYS A 232 -15.88 -17.61 0.27
C LYS A 232 -16.94 -17.09 -0.68
N TRP A 233 -17.26 -15.80 -0.58
CA TRP A 233 -18.22 -15.15 -1.48
C TRP A 233 -17.74 -15.10 -2.92
N ARG A 234 -16.48 -14.71 -3.15
CA ARG A 234 -15.89 -14.70 -4.50
C ARG A 234 -15.88 -16.09 -5.13
N SER A 235 -15.40 -17.10 -4.39
CA SER A 235 -15.42 -18.49 -4.86
C SER A 235 -16.83 -18.96 -5.19
N PHE A 236 -17.81 -18.65 -4.33
CA PHE A 236 -19.21 -19.00 -4.56
C PHE A 236 -19.79 -18.32 -5.82
N PHE A 237 -19.59 -17.01 -6.01
CA PHE A 237 -20.08 -16.31 -7.20
C PHE A 237 -19.50 -16.89 -8.49
N SER A 238 -18.23 -17.29 -8.51
CA SER A 238 -17.65 -17.97 -9.67
C SER A 238 -18.37 -19.28 -9.98
N THR A 239 -18.87 -20.01 -8.98
CA THR A 239 -19.66 -21.24 -9.22
C THR A 239 -21.06 -21.00 -9.77
N LEU A 240 -21.60 -19.78 -9.66
CA LEU A 240 -22.92 -19.45 -10.20
C LEU A 240 -22.86 -19.20 -11.71
N LEU A 241 -21.73 -18.71 -12.23
CA LEU A 241 -21.57 -18.35 -13.65
C LEU A 241 -21.68 -19.56 -14.59
N THR A 242 -21.50 -20.78 -14.08
CA THR A 242 -21.55 -22.02 -14.86
C THR A 242 -22.87 -22.79 -14.70
N ARG A 243 -23.83 -22.26 -13.94
CA ARG A 243 -25.11 -22.92 -13.63
C ARG A 243 -26.26 -22.28 -14.39
N ASP A 244 -27.31 -23.06 -14.64
CA ASP A 244 -28.60 -22.50 -15.06
C ASP A 244 -29.27 -21.73 -13.90
N TYR A 245 -30.25 -20.90 -14.24
CA TYR A 245 -30.90 -20.00 -13.28
C TYR A 245 -31.53 -20.73 -12.09
N ALA A 246 -32.19 -21.87 -12.31
CA ALA A 246 -32.84 -22.61 -11.24
C ALA A 246 -31.80 -23.20 -10.28
N SER A 247 -30.76 -23.84 -10.81
CA SER A 247 -29.66 -24.39 -10.02
C SER A 247 -28.85 -23.30 -9.29
N ALA A 248 -28.71 -22.11 -9.90
CA ALA A 248 -28.07 -20.96 -9.27
C ALA A 248 -28.86 -20.42 -8.07
N CYS A 249 -30.19 -20.33 -8.18
CA CYS A 249 -31.07 -19.93 -7.09
C CYS A 249 -31.01 -20.91 -5.91
N GLU A 250 -31.04 -22.22 -6.18
CA GLU A 250 -30.89 -23.25 -5.13
C GLU A 250 -29.53 -23.16 -4.43
N ALA A 251 -28.45 -23.00 -5.20
CA ALA A 251 -27.10 -22.86 -4.66
C ALA A 251 -26.96 -21.62 -3.77
N LEU A 252 -27.60 -20.51 -4.14
CA LEU A 252 -27.63 -19.28 -3.36
C LEU A 252 -28.35 -19.46 -2.04
N LEU A 253 -29.54 -20.08 -2.05
CA LEU A 253 -30.29 -20.36 -0.83
C LEU A 253 -29.51 -21.31 0.09
N GLU A 254 -28.90 -22.35 -0.47
CA GLU A 254 -28.06 -23.28 0.30
C GLU A 254 -26.85 -22.56 0.91
N PHE A 255 -26.14 -21.76 0.14
CA PHE A 255 -25.00 -20.98 0.61
C PHE A 255 -25.38 -20.02 1.74
N LEU A 256 -26.48 -19.27 1.58
CA LEU A 256 -27.00 -18.37 2.61
C LEU A 256 -27.45 -19.11 3.87
N SER A 257 -28.13 -20.25 3.72
CA SER A 257 -28.56 -21.07 4.86
C SER A 257 -27.37 -21.54 5.70
N ARG A 258 -26.28 -21.96 5.07
CA ARG A 258 -25.05 -22.39 5.75
C ARG A 258 -24.30 -21.23 6.39
N GLN A 259 -24.23 -20.08 5.71
CA GLN A 259 -23.48 -18.93 6.19
C GLN A 259 -24.16 -18.22 7.37
N TYR A 260 -25.49 -18.26 7.43
CA TYR A 260 -26.28 -17.55 8.45
C TYR A 260 -27.08 -18.50 9.37
N ALA A 261 -26.84 -19.81 9.29
CA ALA A 261 -27.55 -20.84 10.05
C ALA A 261 -29.09 -20.67 10.00
N LEU A 262 -29.63 -20.38 8.82
CA LEU A 262 -31.07 -20.20 8.65
C LEU A 262 -31.73 -21.58 8.64
N GLU A 263 -32.32 -21.98 9.77
CA GLU A 263 -32.97 -23.28 9.96
C GLU A 263 -34.38 -23.36 9.34
N SER A 264 -34.97 -22.23 8.94
CA SER A 264 -36.28 -22.22 8.28
C SER A 264 -36.39 -21.15 7.18
N LEU A 265 -37.15 -21.49 6.14
CA LEU A 265 -37.55 -20.60 5.05
C LEU A 265 -38.89 -19.88 5.34
N ALA A 266 -39.33 -19.84 6.60
CA ALA A 266 -40.62 -19.24 7.00
C ALA A 266 -40.74 -17.72 6.69
N TRP A 267 -39.66 -17.10 6.23
CA TRP A 267 -39.58 -15.69 5.84
C TRP A 267 -39.80 -15.45 4.34
N LEU A 268 -40.05 -16.51 3.57
CA LEU A 268 -40.34 -16.48 2.13
C LEU A 268 -41.84 -16.67 1.78
N GLU A 269 -42.71 -16.87 2.78
CA GLU A 269 -44.18 -16.96 2.63
C GLU A 269 -44.89 -15.62 2.80
#